data_AF-A0A377DNM1-F1
#
_entry.id   AF-A0A377DNM1-F1
#
_cell.length_a   1.000
_cell.length_b   1.000
_cell.length_c   1.000
_cell.angle_alpha   90.00
_cell.angle_beta   90.00
_cell.angle_gamma   90.00
#
_symmetry.space_group_name_H-M   'P 1'
#
loop_
_entity.id
_entity.type
_entity.pdbx_description
1 polymer ?
#
loop_
_entity_poly.entity_id
_entity_poly.type
_entity_poly.pdbx_seq_one_letter_code
_entity_poly.pdbx_strand_id
1 'polypeptide(L)'
;MLFGLNYSLLLAVLVGFSVLIPYIGAFVVTIPVVGVALFQFGAGTEFWSCFAVYLIIQALDGNLLVPVLFSEAVNLHPLVIILSVVIFGGLWGFWGVFFAIPLATLIKAVIHAWPDGQIAQE
;
A
#
# COMPACT_ATOMS: atom_id res chain seq x y z
N MET A 1 -4.62 -14.94 -14.66
CA MET A 1 -5.46 -16.01 -15.22
C MET A 1 -5.72 -15.81 -16.71
N LEU A 2 -6.26 -14.67 -17.14
CA LEU A 2 -6.59 -14.41 -18.56
C LEU A 2 -5.41 -14.56 -19.55
N PHE A 3 -4.21 -14.14 -19.15
CA PHE A 3 -2.99 -14.21 -19.97
C PHE A 3 -2.25 -15.56 -19.89
N GLY A 4 -2.78 -16.57 -19.18
CA GLY A 4 -2.08 -17.84 -19.00
C GLY A 4 -0.78 -17.75 -18.17
N LEU A 5 -0.60 -16.68 -17.39
CA LEU A 5 0.54 -16.52 -16.50
C LEU A 5 0.57 -17.62 -15.43
N ASN A 6 1.71 -18.31 -15.34
CA ASN A 6 2.01 -19.33 -14.34
C ASN A 6 1.91 -18.73 -12.94
N TYR A 7 1.40 -19.52 -11.99
CA TYR A 7 1.21 -19.09 -10.61
C TYR A 7 0.30 -17.85 -10.46
N SER A 8 -0.54 -17.53 -11.44
CA SER A 8 -1.33 -16.29 -11.39
C SER A 8 -2.26 -16.18 -10.17
N LEU A 9 -2.75 -17.30 -9.63
CA LEU A 9 -3.51 -17.30 -8.37
C LEU A 9 -2.61 -16.94 -7.17
N LEU A 10 -1.43 -17.56 -7.06
CA LEU A 10 -0.46 -17.27 -6.01
C LEU A 10 -0.03 -15.80 -6.05
N LEU A 11 0.32 -15.32 -7.24
CA LEU A 11 0.70 -13.93 -7.46
C LEU A 11 -0.44 -12.97 -7.11
N ALA A 12 -1.69 -13.28 -7.47
CA ALA A 12 -2.84 -12.46 -7.09
C ALA A 12 -3.05 -12.39 -5.57
N VAL A 13 -2.87 -13.51 -4.86
CA VAL A 13 -2.92 -13.55 -3.39
C VAL A 13 -1.80 -12.70 -2.79
N LEU A 14 -0.58 -12.79 -3.32
CA LEU A 14 0.53 -11.94 -2.88
C LEU A 14 0.24 -10.45 -3.11
N VAL A 15 -0.34 -10.10 -4.26
CA VAL A 15 -0.75 -8.71 -4.55
C VAL A 15 -1.80 -8.25 -3.53
N GLY A 16 -2.78 -9.08 -3.20
CA GLY A 16 -3.76 -8.78 -2.15
C GLY A 16 -3.12 -8.53 -0.77
N PHE A 17 -2.18 -9.39 -0.35
CA PHE A 17 -1.44 -9.18 0.90
C PHE A 17 -0.57 -7.93 0.87
N SER A 18 -0.09 -7.53 -0.30
CA SER A 18 0.76 -6.35 -0.48
C SER A 18 0.05 -5.06 -0.06
N VAL A 19 -1.28 -5.00 -0.16
CA VAL A 19 -2.10 -3.84 0.22
C VAL A 19 -2.06 -3.56 1.72
N LEU A 20 -1.69 -4.56 2.54
CA LEU A 20 -1.51 -4.37 3.99
C LEU A 20 -0.40 -3.37 4.33
N ILE A 21 0.57 -3.19 3.44
CA ILE A 21 1.68 -2.25 3.60
C ILE A 21 1.60 -1.25 2.43
N PRO A 22 0.85 -0.14 2.60
CA PRO A 22 0.62 0.82 1.52
C PRO A 22 1.92 1.28 0.88
N TYR A 23 1.90 1.40 -0.45
CA TYR A 23 3.02 1.79 -1.33
C TYR A 23 4.21 0.81 -1.35
N ILE A 24 4.73 0.37 -0.20
CA ILE A 24 5.88 -0.53 -0.13
C ILE A 24 5.52 -1.93 -0.58
N GLY A 25 4.40 -2.49 -0.09
CA GLY A 25 3.99 -3.85 -0.45
C GLY A 25 3.74 -3.98 -1.95
N ALA A 26 2.99 -3.03 -2.53
CA ALA A 26 2.74 -2.97 -3.96
C ALA A 26 4.03 -2.99 -4.80
N PHE A 27 5.04 -2.23 -4.37
CA PHE A 27 6.36 -2.20 -5.01
C PHE A 27 7.08 -3.55 -4.89
N VAL A 28 7.12 -4.14 -3.70
CA VAL A 28 7.81 -5.41 -3.45
C VAL A 28 7.19 -6.55 -4.27
N VAL A 29 5.85 -6.62 -4.35
CA VAL A 29 5.16 -7.69 -5.08
C VAL A 29 5.21 -7.51 -6.59
N THR A 30 5.47 -6.29 -7.07
CA THR A 30 5.75 -6.07 -8.50
C THR A 30 6.94 -6.92 -8.97
N ILE A 31 7.96 -7.10 -8.14
CA ILE A 31 9.18 -7.85 -8.49
C ILE A 31 8.87 -9.30 -8.90
N PRO A 32 8.22 -10.15 -8.06
CA PRO A 32 7.89 -11.51 -8.46
C PRO A 32 6.86 -11.57 -9.58
N VAL A 33 5.90 -10.63 -9.66
CA VAL A 33 4.91 -10.61 -10.75
C VAL A 33 5.58 -10.38 -12.10
N VAL A 34 6.39 -9.33 -12.19
CA VAL A 34 7.15 -8.99 -13.41
C VAL A 34 8.19 -10.05 -13.70
N GLY A 35 8.87 -10.58 -12.67
CA GLY A 35 9.85 -11.65 -12.80
C GLY A 35 9.25 -12.90 -13.44
N VAL A 36 8.14 -13.41 -12.89
CA VAL A 36 7.47 -14.61 -13.45
C VAL A 36 6.98 -14.34 -14.88
N ALA A 37 6.41 -13.17 -15.14
CA ALA A 37 5.97 -12.80 -16.49
C ALA A 37 7.14 -12.73 -17.48
N LEU A 38 8.27 -12.15 -17.08
CA LEU A 38 9.46 -12.04 -17.91
C LEU A 38 10.11 -13.40 -18.16
N PHE A 39 10.21 -14.27 -17.16
CA PHE A 39 10.77 -15.61 -17.34
C PHE A 39 9.87 -16.52 -18.18
N GLN A 40 8.55 -16.33 -18.11
CA GLN A 40 7.61 -17.14 -18.89
C GLN A 40 7.50 -16.68 -20.34
N PHE A 41 7.36 -15.37 -20.58
CA PHE A 41 7.05 -14.81 -21.89
C PHE A 41 8.26 -14.14 -22.57
N GLY A 42 9.39 -14.01 -21.88
CA GLY A 42 10.51 -13.19 -22.35
C GLY A 42 10.13 -11.71 -22.45
N ALA A 43 10.87 -10.94 -23.25
CA ALA A 43 10.55 -9.54 -23.55
C ALA A 43 9.57 -9.39 -24.74
N GLY A 44 8.72 -10.39 -24.97
CA GLY A 44 7.78 -10.45 -26.08
C GLY A 44 6.52 -9.59 -25.88
N THR A 45 5.62 -9.64 -26.86
CA THR A 45 4.36 -8.88 -26.83
C THR A 45 3.48 -9.29 -25.65
N GLU A 46 3.42 -10.59 -25.31
CA GLU A 46 2.63 -11.10 -24.19
C GLU A 46 3.09 -10.52 -22.84
N PHE A 47 4.40 -10.37 -22.65
CA PHE A 47 4.95 -9.74 -21.45
C PHE A 47 4.50 -8.29 -21.34
N TRP A 48 4.67 -7.50 -22.40
CA TRP A 48 4.31 -6.08 -22.40
C TRP A 48 2.80 -5.87 -22.23
N SER A 49 1.98 -6.71 -22.84
CA SER A 49 0.52 -6.68 -22.63
C SER A 49 0.15 -7.02 -21.19
N CYS A 50 0.73 -8.08 -20.60
CA CYS A 50 0.49 -8.44 -19.21
C CYS A 50 0.98 -7.36 -18.25
N PHE A 51 2.14 -6.77 -18.52
CA PHE A 51 2.74 -5.71 -17.71
C PHE A 51 1.90 -4.42 -17.77
N ALA A 52 1.42 -4.04 -18.95
CA ALA A 52 0.54 -2.88 -19.10
C ALA A 52 -0.76 -3.06 -18.30
N VAL A 53 -1.40 -4.23 -18.38
CA VAL A 53 -2.59 -4.53 -17.58
C VAL A 53 -2.28 -4.50 -16.09
N TYR A 54 -1.14 -5.07 -15.67
CA TYR A 54 -0.71 -5.01 -14.28
C TYR A 54 -0.52 -3.57 -13.79
N LEU A 55 0.11 -2.70 -14.58
CA LEU A 55 0.27 -1.28 -14.23
C LEU A 55 -1.08 -0.57 -14.10
N ILE A 56 -2.05 -0.86 -14.97
CA ILE A 56 -3.41 -0.33 -14.86
C ILE A 56 -4.04 -0.78 -13.53
N ILE A 57 -3.90 -2.06 -13.17
CA ILE A 57 -4.40 -2.58 -11.89
C ILE A 57 -3.74 -1.85 -10.72
N GLN A 58 -2.42 -1.68 -10.72
CA GLN A 58 -1.71 -0.98 -9.64
C GLN A 58 -2.10 0.51 -9.56
N ALA A 59 -2.33 1.16 -10.71
CA ALA A 59 -2.78 2.54 -10.75
C ALA A 59 -4.19 2.70 -10.21
N LEU A 60 -5.11 1.78 -10.54
CA LEU A 60 -6.45 1.74 -9.98
C LEU A 60 -6.42 1.45 -8.48
N ASP A 61 -5.56 0.54 -8.04
CA ASP A 61 -5.40 0.21 -6.63
C ASP A 61 -4.92 1.41 -5.81
N GLY A 62 -3.80 2.02 -6.21
CA GLY A 62 -3.20 3.12 -5.47
C GLY A 62 -3.94 4.45 -5.56
N ASN A 63 -4.57 4.77 -6.71
CA ASN A 63 -5.17 6.09 -6.95
C ASN A 63 -6.69 6.11 -6.83
N LEU A 64 -7.37 4.96 -6.85
CA LEU A 64 -8.82 4.90 -6.74
C LEU A 64 -9.27 4.04 -5.55
N LEU A 65 -8.85 2.76 -5.48
CA LEU A 65 -9.31 1.85 -4.42
C LEU A 65 -8.85 2.31 -3.04
N VAL A 66 -7.56 2.60 -2.88
CA VAL A 66 -7.00 3.08 -1.60
C VAL A 66 -7.70 4.37 -1.16
N PRO A 67 -7.79 5.44 -1.97
CA PRO A 67 -8.55 6.63 -1.59
C PRO A 67 -10.00 6.32 -1.26
N VAL A 68 -10.73 5.55 -2.06
CA VAL A 68 -12.15 5.26 -1.77
C VAL A 68 -12.32 4.48 -0.45
N LEU A 69 -11.44 3.51 -0.17
CA LEU A 69 -11.47 2.71 1.07
C LEU A 69 -11.08 3.52 2.32
N PHE A 70 -10.13 4.45 2.19
CA PHE A 70 -9.58 5.19 3.33
C PHE A 70 -10.08 6.64 3.47
N SER A 71 -10.70 7.20 2.42
CA SER A 71 -11.24 8.57 2.32
C SER A 71 -12.20 8.90 3.47
N GLU A 72 -13.03 7.93 3.86
CA GLU A 72 -14.04 8.14 4.89
C GLU A 72 -13.49 7.95 6.32
N ALA A 73 -12.41 7.19 6.49
CA ALA A 73 -11.98 6.71 7.81
C ALA A 73 -10.73 7.41 8.37
N VAL A 74 -9.83 7.92 7.51
CA VAL A 74 -8.49 8.36 7.96
C VAL A 74 -7.98 9.49 7.07
N ASN A 75 -8.23 10.74 7.49
CA ASN A 75 -7.67 11.95 6.87
C ASN A 75 -6.15 12.05 7.12
N LEU A 76 -5.37 11.07 6.66
CA LEU A 76 -3.91 11.01 6.81
C LEU A 76 -3.25 11.29 5.46
N HIS A 77 -2.30 12.21 5.45
CA HIS A 77 -1.47 12.44 4.29
C HIS A 77 -0.60 11.20 4.00
N PRO A 78 -0.42 10.77 2.73
CA PRO A 78 0.38 9.57 2.39
C PRO A 78 1.77 9.54 3.01
N LEU A 79 2.41 10.71 3.15
CA LEU A 79 3.70 10.85 3.83
C LEU A 79 3.66 10.35 5.28
N VAL A 80 2.58 10.61 6.02
CA VAL A 80 2.41 10.17 7.41
C VAL A 80 2.32 8.65 7.48
N ILE A 81 1.68 8.02 6.50
CA ILE A 81 1.58 6.56 6.41
C ILE A 81 2.99 5.96 6.22
N ILE A 82 3.76 6.47 5.26
CA ILE A 82 5.14 5.99 5.00
C ILE A 82 6.02 6.17 6.24
N LEU A 83 5.98 7.35 6.88
CA LEU A 83 6.74 7.62 8.10
C LEU A 83 6.35 6.67 9.23
N SER A 84 5.05 6.43 9.41
CA SER A 84 4.55 5.52 10.44
C SER A 84 5.01 4.09 10.20
N VAL A 85 4.99 3.62 8.95
CA VAL A 85 5.51 2.29 8.59
C VAL A 85 7.00 2.16 8.93
N VAL A 86 7.81 3.17 8.61
CA VAL A 86 9.26 3.15 8.92
C VAL A 86 9.52 3.19 10.42
N ILE A 87 8.83 4.07 11.16
CA ILE A 87 9.01 4.24 12.60
C ILE A 87 8.52 3.00 13.34
N PHE A 88 7.25 2.63 13.20
CA PHE A 88 6.68 1.50 13.92
C PHE A 88 7.26 0.17 13.44
N GLY A 89 7.53 0.04 12.14
CA GLY A 89 8.24 -1.11 11.59
C GLY A 89 9.64 -1.28 12.16
N GLY A 90 10.38 -0.18 12.40
CA GLY A 90 11.66 -0.24 13.09
C GLY A 90 11.56 -0.64 14.57
N LEU A 91 10.47 -0.29 15.25
CA LEU A 91 10.27 -0.57 16.68
C LEU A 91 9.83 -2.01 16.96
N TRP A 92 8.90 -2.56 16.17
CA TRP A 92 8.26 -3.85 16.43
C TRP A 92 8.29 -4.83 15.24
N GLY A 93 9.04 -4.50 14.18
CA GLY A 93 9.12 -5.33 12.99
C GLY A 93 7.77 -5.44 12.28
N PHE A 94 7.39 -6.67 11.92
CA PHE A 94 6.16 -6.96 11.18
C PHE A 94 4.89 -6.35 11.82
N TRP A 95 4.73 -6.51 13.14
CA TRP A 95 3.56 -6.01 13.85
C TRP A 95 3.47 -4.48 13.82
N GLY A 96 4.62 -3.80 13.92
CA GLY A 96 4.67 -2.35 13.81
C GLY A 96 4.27 -1.84 12.43
N VAL A 97 4.67 -2.55 11.37
CA VAL A 97 4.23 -2.24 10.00
C VAL A 97 2.73 -2.48 9.81
N PHE A 98 2.22 -3.62 10.29
CA PHE A 98 0.81 -3.99 10.18
C PHE A 98 -0.13 -2.99 10.87
N PHE A 99 0.26 -2.48 12.04
CA PHE A 99 -0.52 -1.50 12.80
C PHE A 99 -0.16 -0.04 12.52
N ALA A 100 0.65 0.25 11.49
CA ALA A 100 1.15 1.60 11.24
C ALA A 100 0.03 2.65 11.04
N ILE A 101 -1.01 2.35 10.26
CA ILE A 101 -2.13 3.27 10.02
C ILE A 101 -2.95 3.52 11.31
N PRO A 102 -3.43 2.48 12.04
CA PRO A 102 -4.12 2.68 13.31
C PRO A 102 -3.32 3.52 14.31
N LEU A 103 -2.02 3.24 14.46
CA LEU A 103 -1.16 3.98 15.38
C LEU A 103 -0.94 5.43 14.95
N ALA A 104 -0.75 5.68 13.65
CA ALA A 104 -0.67 7.04 13.10
C ALA A 104 -1.94 7.84 13.37
N THR A 105 -3.09 7.18 13.21
CA THR A 105 -4.41 7.78 13.45
C THR A 105 -4.61 8.10 14.92
N LEU A 106 -4.20 7.20 15.81
CA LEU A 106 -4.25 7.41 17.26
C LEU A 106 -3.42 8.63 17.67
N ILE A 107 -2.18 8.73 17.17
CA ILE A 107 -1.32 9.89 17.45
C ILE A 107 -1.99 11.18 16.95
N LYS A 108 -2.49 11.18 15.71
CA LYS A 108 -3.20 12.33 15.15
C LYS A 108 -4.40 12.72 16.00
N ALA A 109 -5.20 11.76 16.45
CA ALA A 109 -6.38 11.99 17.25
C ALA A 109 -6.03 12.58 18.62
N VAL A 110 -4.98 12.09 19.27
CA VAL A 110 -4.50 12.63 20.56
C VAL A 110 -4.00 14.06 20.41
N ILE A 111 -3.23 14.35 19.35
CA ILE A 111 -2.76 15.72 19.08
C ILE A 111 -3.93 16.66 18.81
N HIS A 112 -4.93 16.21 18.04
CA HIS A 112 -6.10 17.04 17.71
C HIS A 112 -7.06 17.25 18.89
N ALA A 113 -7.16 16.27 19.78
CA ALA A 113 -7.98 16.36 20.99
C ALA A 113 -7.27 17.08 22.15
N TRP A 114 -5.98 17.43 22.00
CA TRP A 114 -5.24 18.13 23.02
C TRP A 114 -5.82 19.54 23.17
N PRO A 115 -6.22 19.97 24.39
CA PRO A 115 -6.74 21.31 24.58
C PRO A 115 -5.64 22.32 24.26
N ASP A 116 -5.81 23.05 23.16
CA ASP A 116 -5.07 24.28 22.94
C ASP A 116 -5.44 25.20 24.10
N GLY A 117 -4.46 25.57 24.90
CA GLY A 117 -4.65 26.54 25.97
C GLY A 117 -5.15 27.84 25.36
N GLN A 118 -6.47 28.01 25.28
CA GLN A 118 -7.11 29.31 25.23
C GLN A 118 -6.76 29.98 26.56
N ILE A 119 -5.57 30.57 26.60
CA ILE A 119 -5.29 31.68 27.51
C ILE A 119 -6.33 32.72 27.10
N ALA A 120 -7.35 32.83 27.93
CA ALA A 120 -8.40 33.82 27.83
C ALA A 120 -7.74 35.18 27.55
N GLN A 121 -7.98 35.70 26.35
CA GLN A 121 -7.82 37.13 26.11
C GLN A 121 -9.05 37.78 26.74
N GLU A 122 -8.97 38.01 28.05
CA GLU A 122 -9.73 39.06 28.73
C GLU A 122 -9.10 40.42 28.47
#